data_AF-A0A969GG15-F1
#
_entry.id   AF-A0A969GG15-F1
#
_cell.length_a   1.000
_cell.length_b   1.000
_cell.length_c   1.000
_cell.angle_alpha   90.00
_cell.angle_beta   90.00
_cell.angle_gamma   90.00
#
_symmetry.space_group_name_H-M   'P 1'
#
loop_
_entity.id
_entity.type
_entity.pdbx_description
1 polymer ?
#
loop_
_entity_poly.entity_id
_entity_poly.type
_entity_poly.pdbx_seq_one_letter_code
_entity_poly.pdbx_strand_id
1 'polypeptide(L)'
;MRNSLMLATLTTAIGVVLTAMAAYSFSRFRFRARRSLLQTILLIQVFPNFLNMVALFVILQQLGVFIPWLGLNTHGGLLLIYLGGVMGVNTWLAKGYFDAIPRDLETVVLKAIARDPALRYQTATEFAADLRRFTEDRPIQVDLSQRNPRAISGDTVETDDLVSIENINGTIYDDTLIGSGGGNVLDGFAGDDVDPSGGAGQRLC
;
A
#
# COMPACT_ATOMS: atom_id res chain seq x y z
N MET A 1 -34.83 20.24 10.93
CA MET A 1 -33.47 20.11 11.52
C MET A 1 -33.07 18.68 11.82
N ARG A 2 -33.82 17.89 12.61
CA ARG A 2 -33.41 16.52 13.02
C ARG A 2 -33.09 15.57 11.85
N ASN A 3 -33.94 15.51 10.83
CA ASN A 3 -33.73 14.60 9.68
C ASN A 3 -32.49 14.97 8.87
N SER A 4 -32.28 16.26 8.61
CA SER A 4 -31.09 16.75 7.90
C SER A 4 -29.82 16.51 8.69
N LEU A 5 -29.85 16.71 10.02
CA LEU A 5 -28.71 16.42 10.90
C LEU A 5 -28.38 14.92 10.90
N MET A 6 -29.39 14.06 11.03
CA MET A 6 -29.24 12.60 11.02
C MET A 6 -28.69 12.09 9.68
N LEU A 7 -29.20 12.61 8.56
CA LEU A 7 -28.69 12.26 7.24
C LEU A 7 -27.25 12.72 7.06
N ALA A 8 -26.96 13.99 7.37
CA ALA A 8 -25.62 14.56 7.19
C ALA A 8 -24.56 13.84 8.04
N THR A 9 -24.86 13.51 9.30
CA THR A 9 -23.93 12.75 10.14
C THR A 9 -23.73 11.34 9.60
N LEU A 10 -24.79 10.68 9.15
CA LEU A 10 -24.71 9.31 8.62
C LEU A 10 -23.93 9.25 7.30
N THR A 11 -24.21 10.13 6.34
CA THR A 11 -23.44 10.19 5.08
C THR A 11 -22.00 10.56 5.29
N THR A 12 -21.71 11.49 6.21
CA THR A 12 -20.32 11.87 6.49
C THR A 12 -19.58 10.72 7.15
N ALA A 13 -20.16 10.07 8.15
CA ALA A 13 -19.51 8.95 8.84
C ALA A 13 -19.21 7.78 7.88
N ILE A 14 -20.20 7.34 7.12
CA ILE A 14 -20.03 6.24 6.17
C ILE A 14 -19.13 6.66 5.00
N GLY A 15 -19.34 7.85 4.46
CA GLY A 15 -18.60 8.40 3.33
C GLY A 15 -17.12 8.55 3.62
N VAL A 16 -16.75 9.04 4.81
CA VAL A 16 -15.34 9.16 5.23
C VAL A 16 -14.68 7.78 5.34
N VAL A 17 -15.35 6.80 5.96
CA VAL A 17 -14.80 5.44 6.08
C VAL A 17 -14.55 4.84 4.71
N LEU A 18 -15.53 4.90 3.82
CA LEU A 18 -15.40 4.35 2.47
C LEU A 18 -14.35 5.09 1.63
N THR A 19 -14.32 6.42 1.70
CA THR A 19 -13.32 7.25 0.99
C THR A 19 -11.92 6.95 1.48
N ALA A 20 -11.72 6.83 2.80
CA ALA A 20 -10.44 6.50 3.40
C ALA A 20 -9.97 5.11 2.97
N MET A 21 -10.85 4.10 2.99
CA MET A 21 -10.52 2.75 2.53
C MET A 21 -10.16 2.72 1.04
N ALA A 22 -10.94 3.38 0.20
CA ALA A 22 -10.64 3.49 -1.23
C ALA A 22 -9.30 4.18 -1.45
N ALA A 23 -9.11 5.37 -0.87
CA ALA A 23 -7.90 6.17 -1.03
C ALA A 23 -6.64 5.45 -0.53
N TYR A 24 -6.72 4.77 0.62
CA TYR A 24 -5.62 3.94 1.13
C TYR A 24 -5.27 2.81 0.16
N SER A 25 -6.28 2.10 -0.34
CA SER A 25 -6.09 1.03 -1.32
C SER A 25 -5.40 1.53 -2.60
N PHE A 26 -5.85 2.67 -3.14
CA PHE A 26 -5.26 3.31 -4.32
C PHE A 26 -3.86 3.90 -4.06
N SER A 27 -3.53 4.29 -2.84
CA SER A 27 -2.22 4.83 -2.45
C SER A 27 -1.18 3.74 -2.26
N ARG A 28 -1.54 2.64 -1.57
CA ARG A 28 -0.58 1.63 -1.12
C ARG A 28 -0.45 0.43 -2.04
N PHE A 29 -1.52 -0.02 -2.70
CA PHE A 29 -1.43 -1.17 -3.59
C PHE A 29 -0.94 -0.75 -4.99
N ARG A 30 0.06 -1.49 -5.48
CA ARG A 30 0.64 -1.33 -6.81
C ARG A 30 -0.04 -2.29 -7.78
N PHE A 31 -1.07 -1.81 -8.49
CA PHE A 31 -1.80 -2.57 -9.51
C PHE A 31 -1.74 -1.88 -10.88
N ARG A 32 -1.82 -2.67 -11.94
CA ARG A 32 -1.59 -2.21 -13.32
C ARG A 32 -2.62 -1.19 -13.81
N ALA A 33 -3.85 -1.21 -13.28
CA ALA A 33 -4.93 -0.31 -13.67
C ALA A 33 -5.11 0.95 -12.79
N ARG A 34 -4.16 1.27 -11.88
CA ARG A 34 -4.33 2.35 -10.89
C ARG A 34 -4.64 3.73 -11.46
N ARG A 35 -3.95 4.12 -12.52
CA ARG A 35 -4.13 5.42 -13.17
C ARG A 35 -5.43 5.47 -13.95
N SER A 36 -5.71 4.40 -14.70
CA SER A 36 -6.94 4.27 -15.48
C SER A 36 -8.19 4.30 -14.60
N LEU A 37 -8.23 3.57 -13.49
CA LEU A 37 -9.40 3.56 -12.60
C LEU A 37 -9.66 4.93 -11.95
N LEU A 38 -8.62 5.61 -11.49
CA LEU A 38 -8.75 6.96 -10.92
C LEU A 38 -9.21 7.97 -11.97
N GLN A 39 -8.66 7.89 -13.19
CA GLN A 39 -9.08 8.76 -14.29
C GLN A 39 -10.52 8.49 -14.72
N THR A 40 -10.96 7.24 -14.79
CA THR A 40 -12.35 6.88 -15.12
C THR A 40 -13.32 7.40 -14.07
N ILE A 41 -13.02 7.23 -12.78
CA ILE A 41 -13.86 7.76 -11.69
C ILE A 41 -13.97 9.29 -11.77
N LEU A 42 -12.86 9.98 -12.03
CA LEU A 42 -12.85 11.44 -12.17
C LEU A 42 -13.64 11.88 -13.40
N LEU A 43 -13.48 11.19 -14.53
CA LEU A 43 -14.16 11.51 -15.78
C LEU A 43 -15.68 11.34 -15.68
N ILE A 44 -16.14 10.29 -14.98
CA ILE A 44 -17.57 10.09 -14.68
C ILE A 44 -18.12 11.26 -13.86
N GLN A 45 -17.32 11.85 -12.97
CA GLN A 45 -17.75 12.99 -12.14
C GLN A 45 -17.75 14.35 -12.85
N VAL A 46 -17.00 14.49 -13.94
CA VAL A 46 -17.06 15.71 -14.79
C VAL A 46 -18.42 15.80 -15.52
N PHE A 47 -19.18 14.70 -15.56
CA PHE A 47 -20.50 14.68 -16.15
C PHE A 47 -21.41 15.77 -15.55
N PRO A 48 -22.16 16.54 -16.38
CA PRO A 48 -22.91 17.69 -15.88
C PRO A 48 -23.95 17.30 -14.83
N ASN A 49 -23.97 18.04 -13.72
CA ASN A 49 -24.83 17.72 -12.58
C ASN A 49 -26.34 17.74 -12.93
N PHE A 50 -26.76 18.61 -13.85
CA PHE A 50 -28.15 18.67 -14.32
C PHE A 50 -28.61 17.38 -15.03
N LEU A 51 -27.73 16.76 -15.83
CA LEU A 51 -28.02 15.47 -16.47
C LEU A 51 -28.02 14.34 -15.44
N ASN A 52 -27.12 14.41 -14.45
CA ASN A 52 -27.04 13.44 -13.37
C ASN A 52 -28.34 13.41 -12.54
N MET A 53 -28.95 14.56 -12.27
CA MET A 53 -30.22 14.63 -11.53
C MET A 53 -31.35 13.85 -12.20
N VAL A 54 -31.49 13.95 -13.54
CA VAL A 54 -32.49 13.19 -14.30
C VAL A 54 -32.17 11.69 -14.28
N ALA A 55 -30.90 11.32 -14.49
CA ALA A 55 -30.47 9.92 -14.47
C ALA A 55 -30.71 9.26 -13.11
N LEU A 56 -30.31 9.93 -12.02
CA LEU A 56 -30.52 9.45 -10.65
C LEU A 56 -32.00 9.33 -10.31
N PHE A 57 -32.85 10.25 -10.77
CA PHE A 57 -34.31 10.15 -10.56
C PHE A 57 -34.87 8.87 -11.18
N VAL A 58 -34.51 8.58 -12.44
CA VAL A 58 -34.97 7.36 -13.13
C VAL A 58 -34.43 6.09 -12.45
N ILE A 59 -33.15 6.10 -12.03
CA ILE A 59 -32.54 4.97 -11.31
C ILE A 59 -33.25 4.71 -9.99
N LEU A 60 -33.51 5.75 -9.18
CA LEU A 60 -34.22 5.59 -7.90
C LEU A 60 -35.68 5.19 -8.09
N GLN A 61 -36.34 5.65 -9.16
CA GLN A 61 -37.70 5.23 -9.48
C GLN A 61 -37.76 3.72 -9.77
N GLN A 62 -36.84 3.21 -10.61
CA GLN A 62 -36.75 1.79 -10.91
C GLN A 62 -36.34 0.98 -9.67
N LEU A 63 -35.35 1.45 -8.92
CA LEU A 63 -34.88 0.79 -7.70
C LEU A 63 -35.97 0.74 -6.62
N GLY A 64 -36.79 1.78 -6.50
CA GLY A 64 -37.90 1.84 -5.55
C GLY A 64 -39.00 0.83 -5.78
N VAL A 65 -39.14 0.30 -7.01
CA VAL A 65 -40.07 -0.80 -7.31
C VAL A 65 -39.58 -2.10 -6.69
N PHE A 66 -38.27 -2.36 -6.70
CA PHE A 66 -37.67 -3.56 -6.12
C PHE A 66 -37.41 -3.43 -4.62
N ILE A 67 -36.96 -2.25 -4.19
CA ILE A 67 -36.48 -1.95 -2.84
C ILE A 67 -37.15 -0.65 -2.36
N PRO A 68 -38.35 -0.73 -1.75
CA PRO A 68 -39.15 0.46 -1.41
C PRO A 68 -38.42 1.45 -0.49
N TRP A 69 -37.54 0.98 0.40
CA TRP A 69 -36.81 1.86 1.33
C TRP A 69 -35.64 2.62 0.68
N LEU A 70 -35.20 2.24 -0.52
CA LEU A 70 -34.22 2.98 -1.36
C LEU A 70 -34.88 3.78 -2.50
N GLY A 71 -36.21 3.77 -2.57
CA GLY A 71 -36.97 4.46 -3.60
C GLY A 71 -37.01 5.98 -3.43
N LEU A 72 -37.87 6.59 -4.25
CA LEU A 72 -38.12 8.02 -4.18
C LEU A 72 -38.77 8.42 -2.84
N ASN A 73 -38.46 9.63 -2.37
CA ASN A 73 -38.98 10.21 -1.13
C ASN A 73 -38.64 9.42 0.15
N THR A 74 -37.53 8.67 0.15
CA THR A 74 -37.02 7.98 1.35
C THR A 74 -35.65 8.52 1.77
N HIS A 75 -35.33 8.35 3.06
CA HIS A 75 -34.01 8.69 3.59
C HIS A 75 -32.92 7.78 2.99
N GLY A 76 -33.25 6.53 2.66
CA GLY A 76 -32.32 5.57 2.07
C GLY A 76 -31.90 5.93 0.64
N GLY A 77 -32.86 6.35 -0.20
CA GLY A 77 -32.55 6.81 -1.56
C GLY A 77 -31.68 8.07 -1.56
N LEU A 78 -31.99 9.02 -0.67
CA LEU A 78 -31.19 10.24 -0.50
C LEU A 78 -29.77 9.94 0.01
N LEU A 79 -29.64 9.02 0.98
CA LEU A 79 -28.36 8.55 1.51
C LEU A 79 -27.49 7.94 0.40
N LEU A 80 -28.08 7.10 -0.45
CA LEU A 80 -27.38 6.43 -1.55
C LEU A 80 -26.82 7.42 -2.57
N ILE A 81 -27.62 8.42 -2.96
CA ILE A 81 -27.17 9.49 -3.87
C ILE A 81 -25.98 10.24 -3.27
N TYR A 82 -26.07 10.62 -2.01
CA TYR A 82 -24.98 11.34 -1.34
C TYR A 82 -23.72 10.50 -1.22
N LEU A 83 -23.83 9.21 -0.89
CA LEU A 83 -22.66 8.31 -0.85
C LEU A 83 -22.01 8.13 -2.22
N GLY A 84 -22.80 8.03 -3.29
CA GLY A 84 -22.28 7.96 -4.66
C GLY A 84 -21.52 9.23 -5.06
N GLY A 85 -22.02 10.40 -4.65
CA GLY A 85 -21.36 11.69 -4.92
C GLY A 85 -20.02 11.85 -4.20
N VAL A 86 -19.89 11.33 -2.98
CA VAL A 86 -18.69 11.48 -2.14
C VAL A 86 -17.45 10.84 -2.77
N MET A 87 -17.58 9.78 -3.57
CA MET A 87 -16.42 8.96 -3.96
C MET A 87 -15.45 9.57 -4.96
N GLY A 88 -15.86 10.48 -5.86
CA GLY A 88 -14.99 10.88 -6.97
C GLY A 88 -13.83 11.77 -6.53
N VAL A 89 -14.07 13.07 -6.47
CA VAL A 89 -13.03 14.05 -6.15
C VAL A 89 -12.46 13.83 -4.73
N ASN A 90 -13.29 13.43 -3.76
CA ASN A 90 -12.78 13.23 -2.39
C ASN A 90 -11.83 12.05 -2.27
N THR A 91 -12.06 10.93 -2.97
CA THR A 91 -11.10 9.81 -2.97
C THR A 91 -9.80 10.22 -3.63
N TRP A 92 -9.88 10.99 -4.72
CA TRP A 92 -8.69 11.52 -5.39
C TRP A 92 -7.89 12.46 -4.47
N LEU A 93 -8.58 13.37 -3.77
CA LEU A 93 -7.97 14.28 -2.81
C LEU A 93 -7.37 13.54 -1.61
N ALA A 94 -8.13 12.63 -0.99
CA ALA A 94 -7.66 11.81 0.12
C ALA A 94 -6.45 10.97 -0.27
N LYS A 95 -6.44 10.40 -1.48
CA LYS A 95 -5.28 9.69 -2.03
C LYS A 95 -4.07 10.62 -2.14
N GLY A 96 -4.26 11.85 -2.61
CA GLY A 96 -3.19 12.86 -2.66
C GLY A 96 -2.56 13.12 -1.29
N TYR A 97 -3.38 13.22 -0.24
CA TYR A 97 -2.88 13.34 1.14
C TYR A 97 -2.16 12.08 1.62
N PHE A 98 -2.69 10.88 1.37
CA PHE A 98 -2.02 9.63 1.77
C PHE A 98 -0.70 9.38 1.02
N ASP A 99 -0.62 9.80 -0.25
CA ASP A 99 0.61 9.72 -1.06
C ASP A 99 1.69 10.69 -0.55
N ALA A 100 1.31 11.78 0.12
CA ALA A 100 2.25 12.70 0.75
C ALA A 100 2.89 12.12 2.03
N ILE A 101 2.31 11.06 2.61
CA ILE A 101 2.89 10.40 3.79
C ILE A 101 4.02 9.46 3.33
N PRO A 102 5.27 9.70 3.76
CA PRO A 102 6.42 8.90 3.37
C PRO A 102 6.28 7.45 3.84
N ARG A 103 6.64 6.50 2.96
CA ARG A 103 6.48 5.05 3.21
C ARG A 103 7.37 4.53 4.33
N ASP A 104 8.50 5.19 4.55
CA ASP A 104 9.47 4.84 5.59
C ASP A 104 8.85 5.07 6.97
N LEU A 105 8.17 6.21 7.16
CA LEU A 105 7.43 6.51 8.38
C LEU A 105 6.29 5.52 8.62
N GLU A 106 5.55 5.13 7.57
CA GLU A 106 4.50 4.10 7.69
C GLU A 106 5.09 2.76 8.14
N THR A 107 6.25 2.36 7.61
CA THR A 107 6.92 1.12 7.99
C THR A 107 7.30 1.12 9.47
N VAL A 108 7.86 2.22 9.97
CA VAL A 108 8.18 2.41 11.40
C VAL A 108 6.92 2.31 12.26
N VAL A 109 5.84 2.98 11.87
CA VAL A 109 4.58 2.93 12.61
C VAL A 109 3.99 1.52 12.60
N LEU A 110 3.99 0.82 11.46
CA LEU A 110 3.50 -0.55 11.33
C LEU A 110 4.29 -1.52 12.21
N LYS A 111 5.61 -1.41 12.25
CA LYS A 111 6.46 -2.18 13.18
C LYS A 111 6.12 -1.82 14.64
N ALA A 112 5.88 -0.54 14.94
CA ALA A 112 5.50 -0.09 16.28
C ALA A 112 4.10 -0.50 16.74
N ILE A 113 3.18 -0.88 15.84
CA ILE A 113 1.81 -1.35 16.20
C ILE A 113 1.58 -2.82 15.88
N ALA A 114 2.64 -3.57 15.52
CA ALA A 114 2.54 -4.97 15.15
C ALA A 114 1.82 -5.78 16.24
N ARG A 115 0.88 -6.64 15.81
CA ARG A 115 0.06 -7.47 16.71
C ARG A 115 0.88 -8.49 17.47
N ASP A 116 1.91 -9.02 16.82
CA ASP A 116 2.87 -9.95 17.41
C ASP A 116 3.96 -9.15 18.15
N PRO A 117 4.13 -9.35 19.47
CA PRO A 117 5.21 -8.71 20.22
C PRO A 117 6.60 -8.98 19.65
N ALA A 118 6.81 -10.12 18.99
CA ALA A 118 8.10 -10.47 18.37
C ALA A 118 8.45 -9.59 17.16
N LEU A 119 7.44 -8.99 16.51
CA LEU A 119 7.61 -8.10 15.35
C LEU A 119 7.66 -6.63 15.74
N ARG A 120 7.55 -6.31 17.04
CA ARG A 120 7.53 -4.94 17.57
C ARG A 120 8.92 -4.50 18.01
N TYR A 121 9.12 -3.20 18.10
CA TYR A 121 10.28 -2.64 18.81
C TYR A 121 10.31 -3.13 20.26
N GLN A 122 11.41 -3.77 20.65
CA GLN A 122 11.57 -4.30 22.01
C GLN A 122 11.86 -3.18 23.02
N THR A 123 12.48 -2.09 22.55
CA THR A 123 12.84 -0.94 23.38
C THR A 123 12.46 0.39 22.70
N ALA A 124 12.17 1.40 23.52
CA ALA A 124 11.92 2.75 23.02
C ALA A 124 13.15 3.38 22.33
N THR A 125 14.35 2.94 22.69
CA THR A 125 15.62 3.32 22.06
C THR A 125 15.72 2.84 20.61
N GLU A 126 15.28 1.61 20.32
CA GLU A 126 15.26 1.07 18.95
C GLU A 126 14.28 1.86 18.06
N PHE A 127 13.09 2.15 18.58
CA PHE A 127 12.11 3.00 17.91
C PHE A 127 12.63 4.42 17.67
N ALA A 128 13.29 5.02 18.66
CA ALA A 128 13.88 6.35 18.54
C ALA A 128 15.05 6.39 17.54
N ALA A 129 15.81 5.31 17.39
CA ALA A 129 16.88 5.20 16.42
C ALA A 129 16.34 5.21 14.98
N ASP A 130 15.28 4.47 14.69
CA ASP A 130 14.63 4.47 13.36
C ASP A 130 13.98 5.82 13.03
N LEU A 131 13.36 6.48 14.01
CA LEU A 131 12.83 7.84 13.81
C LEU A 131 13.93 8.88 13.54
N ARG A 132 15.08 8.76 14.22
CA ARG A 132 16.24 9.63 13.96
C ARG A 132 16.79 9.40 12.55
N ARG A 133 16.91 8.14 12.12
CA ARG A 133 17.32 7.80 10.74
C ARG A 133 16.37 8.40 9.71
N PHE A 134 15.06 8.28 9.92
CA PHE A 134 14.05 8.88 9.05
C PHE A 134 14.19 10.42 8.99
N THR A 135 14.43 11.08 10.13
CA THR A 135 14.61 12.54 10.20
C THR A 135 15.91 13.00 9.52
N GLU A 136 16.94 12.14 9.54
CA GLU A 136 18.23 12.35 8.89
C GLU A 136 18.26 11.91 7.41
N ASP A 137 17.12 11.50 6.83
CA ASP A 137 16.98 10.99 5.45
C ASP A 137 17.88 9.77 5.16
N ARG A 138 18.16 8.98 6.20
CA ARG A 138 18.94 7.73 6.14
C ARG A 138 18.02 6.53 5.96
N PRO A 139 18.45 5.50 5.19
CA PRO A 139 17.64 4.30 5.00
C PRO A 139 17.39 3.57 6.33
N ILE A 140 16.17 3.06 6.50
CA ILE A 140 15.79 2.23 7.65
C ILE A 140 16.48 0.87 7.49
N GLN A 141 17.21 0.42 8.52
CA GLN A 141 17.80 -0.92 8.51
C GLN A 141 16.74 -1.93 8.98
N VAL A 142 16.32 -2.79 8.06
CA VAL A 142 15.51 -3.97 8.38
C VAL A 142 16.47 -5.13 8.59
N ASP A 143 16.65 -5.52 9.84
CA ASP A 143 17.44 -6.70 10.19
C ASP A 143 16.64 -7.97 9.81
N LEU A 144 17.06 -8.62 8.74
CA LEU A 144 16.43 -9.82 8.19
C LEU A 144 16.89 -11.11 8.91
N SER A 145 17.88 -11.03 9.82
CA SER A 145 18.36 -12.16 10.62
C SER A 145 17.29 -12.69 11.59
N GLN A 146 16.33 -11.85 11.98
CA GLN A 146 15.26 -12.21 12.91
C GLN A 146 14.12 -13.02 12.27
N ARG A 147 14.17 -13.27 10.95
CA ARG A 147 13.25 -14.18 10.23
C ARG A 147 13.74 -15.64 10.27
N ASN A 148 14.25 -16.10 11.41
CA ASN A 148 14.45 -17.50 11.79
C ASN A 148 14.76 -18.50 10.65
N PRO A 149 15.97 -18.52 10.07
CA PRO A 149 16.54 -19.76 9.56
C PRO A 149 17.25 -20.47 10.71
N ARG A 150 16.67 -21.56 11.21
CA ARG A 150 17.41 -22.49 12.07
C ARG A 150 18.66 -22.99 11.33
N ALA A 151 19.85 -22.72 11.90
CA ALA A 151 21.12 -23.48 11.90
C ALA A 151 22.33 -22.61 11.53
N ILE A 152 23.57 -22.77 12.01
CA ILE A 152 24.26 -23.58 13.03
C ILE A 152 25.67 -22.93 13.12
N SER A 153 26.21 -22.78 14.34
CA SER A 153 27.65 -22.74 14.69
C SER A 153 28.67 -21.97 13.82
N GLY A 154 29.06 -20.78 14.32
CA GLY A 154 30.44 -20.45 14.71
C GLY A 154 31.52 -20.21 13.64
N ASP A 155 31.87 -18.95 13.42
CA ASP A 155 33.24 -18.38 13.57
C ASP A 155 33.15 -16.84 13.48
N THR A 156 34.06 -16.15 14.15
CA THR A 156 34.02 -14.74 14.57
C THR A 156 34.55 -13.72 13.55
N VAL A 157 34.05 -13.72 12.32
CA VAL A 157 34.15 -12.55 11.42
C VAL A 157 32.86 -12.48 10.61
N GLU A 158 31.98 -11.54 10.94
CA GLU A 158 30.69 -11.34 10.24
C GLU A 158 30.93 -10.86 8.80
N THR A 159 31.18 -11.81 7.91
CA THR A 159 30.79 -11.74 6.50
C THR A 159 29.78 -12.87 6.34
N ASP A 160 28.51 -12.53 6.18
CA ASP A 160 27.44 -13.52 6.02
C ASP A 160 27.62 -14.22 4.66
N ASP A 161 28.36 -15.33 4.67
CA ASP A 161 28.45 -16.23 3.52
C ASP A 161 27.13 -17.01 3.41
N LEU A 162 26.17 -16.42 2.70
CA LEU A 162 24.88 -17.02 2.43
C LEU A 162 25.02 -18.16 1.39
N VAL A 163 25.45 -19.33 1.85
CA VAL A 163 25.56 -20.53 1.01
C VAL A 163 24.17 -21.15 0.82
N SER A 164 23.77 -21.38 -0.44
CA SER A 164 22.53 -22.05 -0.90
C SER A 164 21.32 -21.17 -1.23
N ILE A 165 21.50 -19.87 -1.51
CA ILE A 165 20.42 -19.03 -2.03
C ILE A 165 20.42 -19.06 -3.57
N GLU A 166 19.29 -19.42 -4.16
CA GLU A 166 19.05 -19.41 -5.61
C GLU A 166 18.24 -18.14 -5.99
N ASN A 167 18.50 -17.56 -7.17
CA ASN A 167 17.85 -16.34 -7.70
C ASN A 167 18.15 -15.06 -6.91
N ILE A 168 19.44 -14.77 -6.72
CA ILE A 168 19.88 -13.54 -6.07
C ILE A 168 19.82 -12.40 -7.08
N ASN A 169 19.21 -11.30 -6.66
CA ASN A 169 19.14 -10.07 -7.43
C ASN A 169 19.95 -8.99 -6.71
N GLY A 170 20.99 -8.49 -7.37
CA GLY A 170 21.92 -7.47 -6.90
C GLY A 170 21.32 -6.07 -6.92
N THR A 171 22.18 -5.09 -6.72
CA THR A 171 21.83 -3.67 -6.67
C THR A 171 22.38 -2.93 -7.90
N ILE A 172 22.42 -1.59 -7.88
CA ILE A 172 22.99 -0.79 -8.99
C ILE A 172 24.45 -0.37 -8.72
N TYR A 173 25.10 -1.06 -7.78
CA TYR A 173 26.45 -0.79 -7.29
C TYR A 173 27.29 -2.07 -7.38
N ASP A 174 28.60 -1.94 -7.29
CA ASP A 174 29.53 -3.07 -7.38
C ASP A 174 29.30 -4.08 -6.26
N ASP A 175 28.75 -5.24 -6.61
CA ASP A 175 28.35 -6.29 -5.67
C ASP A 175 29.28 -7.52 -5.79
N THR A 176 29.41 -8.28 -4.69
CA THR A 176 30.07 -9.60 -4.68
C THR A 176 29.01 -10.68 -4.49
N LEU A 177 28.69 -11.41 -5.56
CA LEU A 177 27.63 -12.42 -5.57
C LEU A 177 28.26 -13.82 -5.56
N ILE A 178 28.01 -14.61 -4.51
CA ILE A 178 28.60 -15.95 -4.34
C ILE A 178 27.52 -17.02 -4.50
N GLY A 179 27.65 -17.84 -5.54
CA GLY A 179 26.76 -18.97 -5.81
C GLY A 179 27.13 -20.25 -5.04
N SER A 180 26.19 -21.20 -4.97
CA SER A 180 26.49 -22.57 -4.52
C SER A 180 27.07 -23.43 -5.66
N GLY A 181 27.49 -24.67 -5.38
CA GLY A 181 27.98 -25.61 -6.41
C GLY A 181 26.94 -26.11 -7.43
N GLY A 182 25.69 -25.63 -7.38
CA GLY A 182 24.61 -25.93 -8.33
C GLY A 182 24.46 -24.91 -9.47
N GLY A 183 23.44 -25.07 -10.32
CA GLY A 183 23.12 -24.11 -11.38
C GLY A 183 22.40 -22.87 -10.83
N ASN A 184 23.13 -21.77 -10.63
CA ASN A 184 22.59 -20.53 -10.07
C ASN A 184 22.24 -19.51 -11.17
N VAL A 185 21.22 -18.69 -10.91
CA VAL A 185 20.92 -17.46 -11.67
C VAL A 185 21.22 -16.28 -10.75
N LEU A 186 22.21 -15.47 -11.14
CA LEU A 186 22.69 -14.29 -10.41
C LEU A 186 22.52 -13.08 -11.33
N ASP A 187 21.65 -12.15 -10.95
CA ASP A 187 21.38 -10.92 -11.70
C ASP A 187 22.05 -9.77 -10.94
N GLY A 188 23.13 -9.20 -11.49
CA GLY A 188 23.93 -8.16 -10.82
C GLY A 188 23.43 -6.75 -11.12
N PHE A 189 22.60 -6.60 -12.16
CA PHE A 189 22.21 -5.32 -12.73
C PHE A 189 23.39 -4.43 -13.18
N ALA A 190 23.68 -3.32 -12.50
CA ALA A 190 24.64 -2.33 -12.96
C ALA A 190 25.78 -2.20 -11.94
N GLY A 191 27.02 -2.11 -12.41
CA GLY A 191 28.20 -2.17 -11.55
C GLY A 191 29.24 -3.11 -12.15
N ASP A 192 30.45 -3.12 -11.57
CA ASP A 192 31.49 -4.09 -11.89
C ASP A 192 31.40 -5.28 -10.90
N ASP A 193 30.40 -6.13 -11.11
CA ASP A 193 30.10 -7.25 -10.20
C ASP A 193 31.10 -8.40 -10.34
N VAL A 194 31.44 -9.01 -9.20
CA VAL A 194 32.43 -10.09 -9.12
C VAL A 194 31.81 -11.33 -8.51
N ASP A 195 31.93 -12.47 -9.21
CA ASP A 195 31.73 -13.81 -8.65
C ASP A 195 33.10 -14.48 -8.41
N PRO A 196 33.57 -14.58 -7.15
CA PRO A 196 34.83 -15.25 -6.82
C PRO A 196 34.77 -16.78 -6.98
N SER A 197 33.58 -17.38 -7.07
CA SER A 197 33.38 -18.82 -6.99
C SER A 197 33.55 -19.55 -8.33
N GLY A 198 33.42 -18.86 -9.46
CA GLY A 198 33.76 -19.38 -10.79
C GLY A 198 33.00 -20.65 -11.18
N GLY A 199 31.80 -20.85 -10.63
CA GLY A 199 31.07 -22.11 -10.75
C GLY A 199 30.64 -22.42 -12.19
N ALA A 200 30.88 -23.65 -12.63
CA ALA A 200 30.49 -24.11 -13.96
C ALA A 200 28.96 -24.06 -14.15
N GLY A 201 28.49 -23.20 -15.05
CA GLY A 201 27.08 -23.08 -15.42
C GLY A 201 26.36 -21.79 -15.00
N GLN A 202 27.09 -20.80 -14.47
CA GLN A 202 26.51 -19.53 -14.03
C GLN A 202 26.42 -18.51 -15.18
N ARG A 203 25.33 -17.72 -15.22
CA ARG A 203 25.19 -16.55 -16.10
C ARG A 203 25.05 -15.32 -15.22
N LEU A 204 26.06 -14.47 -15.21
CA LEU A 204 25.93 -13.07 -14.78
C LEU A 204 25.24 -12.31 -15.93
N CYS A 205 24.08 -11.71 -15.65
CA CYS A 205 23.41 -10.78 -16.56
C CYS A 205 23.50 -9.37 -16.00
#